data_AF-A0A963H6R9-F1
#
_entry.id   AF-A0A963H6R9-F1
#
_cell.length_a   1.000
_cell.length_b   1.000
_cell.length_c   1.000
_cell.angle_alpha   90.00
_cell.angle_beta   90.00
_cell.angle_gamma   90.00
#
_symmetry.space_group_name_H-M   'P 1'
#
loop_
_entity.id
_entity.type
_entity.pdbx_description
1 polymer ?
#
loop_
_entity_poly.entity_id
_entity_poly.type
_entity_poly.pdbx_seq_one_letter_code
_entity_poly.pdbx_strand_id
1 'polypeptide(L)'
;MFGGWGFYADELFFALVAWDTLYLKADGQSQRSFEEAGCRPFRYTQPGGKEFTMGYWTAPEAAMDSPVAMLPWGREAIACALRNRKPPARRRGQSAP
;
A
#
# COMPACT_ATOMS: atom_id res chain seq x y z
N MET A 1 13.81 9.39 -2.28
CA MET A 1 12.93 8.88 -3.35
C MET A 1 13.05 7.36 -3.34
N PHE A 2 11.96 6.61 -3.16
CA PHE A 2 12.02 5.16 -2.97
C PHE A 2 12.30 4.35 -4.25
N GLY A 3 12.68 4.99 -5.37
CA GLY A 3 13.18 4.31 -6.59
C GLY A 3 12.28 3.19 -7.12
N GLY A 4 11.00 3.22 -6.76
CA GLY A 4 10.09 2.08 -6.87
C GLY A 4 8.93 2.33 -7.82
N TRP A 5 8.07 1.31 -7.94
CA TRP A 5 6.89 1.35 -8.81
C TRP A 5 5.63 1.54 -7.99
N GLY A 6 4.68 2.31 -8.52
CA GLY A 6 3.37 2.51 -7.91
C GLY A 6 2.27 1.88 -8.77
N PHE A 7 1.38 1.12 -8.14
CA PHE A 7 0.23 0.51 -8.81
C PHE A 7 -1.05 1.24 -8.45
N TYR A 8 -1.80 1.54 -9.50
CA TYR A 8 -3.06 2.25 -9.43
C TYR A 8 -4.16 1.43 -10.09
N ALA A 9 -5.31 1.36 -9.43
CA ALA A 9 -6.57 0.93 -10.02
C ALA A 9 -7.43 2.18 -10.15
N ASP A 10 -7.61 2.66 -11.38
CA ASP A 10 -8.11 4.03 -11.65
C ASP A 10 -7.27 5.09 -10.91
N GLU A 11 -7.87 5.84 -10.00
CA GLU A 11 -7.20 6.85 -9.16
C GLU A 11 -6.71 6.29 -7.81
N LEU A 12 -6.92 5.00 -7.54
CA LEU A 12 -6.66 4.39 -6.25
C LEU A 12 -5.27 3.80 -6.19
N PHE A 13 -4.41 4.41 -5.38
CA PHE A 13 -3.10 3.85 -5.05
C PHE A 13 -3.24 2.70 -4.04
N PHE A 14 -3.07 1.47 -4.52
CA PHE A 14 -3.33 0.26 -3.75
C PHE A 14 -2.09 -0.62 -3.52
N ALA A 15 -1.03 -0.47 -4.32
CA ALA A 15 0.20 -1.22 -4.13
C ALA A 15 1.43 -0.45 -4.60
N LEU A 16 2.60 -0.87 -4.13
CA LEU A 16 3.88 -0.33 -4.56
C LEU A 16 4.96 -1.41 -4.52
N VAL A 17 6.00 -1.27 -5.34
CA VAL A 17 7.23 -2.05 -5.23
C VAL A 17 8.33 -1.14 -4.75
N ALA A 18 9.00 -1.52 -3.67
CA ALA A 18 10.18 -0.82 -3.14
C ALA A 18 11.21 -1.86 -2.68
N TRP A 19 12.49 -1.61 -2.93
CA TRP A 19 13.58 -2.57 -2.64
C TRP A 19 13.26 -4.00 -3.13
N ASP A 20 12.78 -4.10 -4.37
CA ASP A 20 12.41 -5.36 -5.02
C ASP A 20 11.31 -6.17 -4.29
N THR A 21 10.58 -5.52 -3.38
CA THR A 21 9.50 -6.15 -2.61
C THR A 21 8.17 -5.52 -2.99
N LEU A 22 7.17 -6.36 -3.31
CA LEU A 22 5.79 -5.92 -3.52
C LEU A 22 5.11 -5.67 -2.17
N TYR A 23 4.54 -4.49 -2.04
CA TYR A 23 3.76 -4.07 -0.90
C TYR A 23 2.32 -3.73 -1.30
N LEU A 24 1.37 -4.31 -0.58
CA LEU A 24 -0.07 -4.12 -0.75
C LEU A 24 -0.62 -3.24 0.37
N LYS A 25 -1.56 -2.34 0.04
CA LYS A 25 -2.19 -1.46 1.02
C LYS A 25 -3.04 -2.27 1.99
N ALA A 26 -2.94 -1.97 3.28
CA ALA A 26 -3.75 -2.59 4.31
C ALA A 26 -4.16 -1.57 5.37
N ASP A 27 -5.34 -1.77 5.95
CA ASP A 27 -5.86 -1.00 7.08
C ASP A 27 -6.14 -1.92 8.28
N GLY A 28 -6.75 -1.38 9.34
CA GLY A 28 -7.04 -2.15 10.55
C GLY A 28 -7.95 -3.37 10.33
N GLN A 29 -8.69 -3.44 9.22
CA GLN A 29 -9.54 -4.60 8.89
C GLN A 29 -8.74 -5.68 8.17
N SER A 30 -7.87 -5.30 7.23
CA SER A 30 -7.13 -6.25 6.42
C SER A 30 -5.79 -6.69 7.03
N GLN A 31 -5.22 -5.91 7.95
CA GLN A 31 -3.89 -6.18 8.54
C GLN A 31 -3.78 -7.57 9.15
N ARG A 32 -4.86 -8.07 9.77
CA ARG A 32 -4.87 -9.37 10.44
C ARG A 32 -4.64 -10.51 9.44
N SER A 33 -5.27 -10.45 8.26
CA SER A 33 -5.08 -11.44 7.22
C SER A 33 -3.64 -11.46 6.70
N PHE A 34 -3.02 -10.27 6.56
CA PHE A 34 -1.62 -10.16 6.16
C PHE A 34 -0.68 -10.74 7.23
N GLU A 35 -0.94 -10.44 8.50
CA GLU A 35 -0.17 -10.98 9.63
C GLU A 35 -0.28 -12.51 9.74
N GLU A 36 -1.49 -13.06 9.61
CA GLU A 36 -1.73 -14.51 9.60
C GLU A 36 -1.04 -15.22 8.42
N ALA A 37 -0.88 -14.53 7.29
CA ALA A 37 -0.11 -15.01 6.13
C ALA A 37 1.41 -14.80 6.25
N GLY A 38 1.91 -14.33 7.40
CA GLY A 38 3.34 -14.10 7.64
C GLY A 38 3.90 -12.86 6.93
N CYS A 39 3.05 -11.96 6.44
CA CYS A 39 3.47 -10.75 5.78
C CYS A 39 4.03 -9.74 6.79
N ARG A 40 4.87 -8.82 6.31
CA ARG A 40 5.53 -7.81 7.16
C ARG A 40 5.05 -6.41 6.80
N PRO A 41 4.79 -5.54 7.79
CA PRO A 41 4.44 -4.16 7.51
C PRO A 41 5.63 -3.40 6.92
N PHE A 42 5.33 -2.44 6.06
CA PHE A 42 6.32 -1.49 5.53
C PHE A 42 6.79 -0.60 6.68
N ARG A 43 8.04 -0.80 7.09
CA ARG A 43 8.72 0.01 8.10
C ARG A 43 9.86 0.77 7.43
N TYR A 44 9.88 2.08 7.65
CA TYR A 44 10.96 2.93 7.21
C TYR A 44 11.40 3.85 8.35
N THR A 45 12.71 3.90 8.56
CA THR A 45 13.33 4.78 9.54
C THR A 45 13.70 6.09 8.87
N GLN A 46 13.08 7.19 9.32
CA GLN A 46 13.46 8.52 8.84
C GLN A 46 14.87 8.92 9.30
N PRO A 47 15.57 9.80 8.55
CA PRO A 47 16.76 10.47 9.04
C PRO A 47 16.41 11.22 10.34
N GLY A 48 16.93 10.74 11.47
CA GLY A 48 16.53 11.18 12.82
C GLY A 48 15.99 10.06 13.73
N GLY A 49 15.93 8.81 13.25
CA GLY A 49 15.66 7.64 14.08
C GLY A 49 14.18 7.35 14.35
N LYS A 50 13.26 8.15 13.81
CA LYS A 50 11.83 7.91 13.96
C LYS A 50 11.36 6.85 12.97
N GLU A 51 10.85 5.73 13.49
CA GLU A 51 10.21 4.70 12.68
C GLU A 51 8.81 5.14 12.25
N PHE A 52 8.54 5.03 10.95
CA PHE A 52 7.20 5.18 10.40
C PHE A 52 6.78 3.87 9.78
N THR A 53 5.66 3.35 10.29
CA THR A 53 4.93 2.27 9.65
C THR A 53 3.90 2.88 8.72
N MET A 54 3.97 2.53 7.45
CA MET A 54 2.88 2.87 6.52
C MET A 54 1.86 1.73 6.51
N GLY A 55 0.61 2.03 6.13
CA GLY A 55 -0.45 1.04 5.90
C GLY A 55 -0.21 0.22 4.63
N TYR A 56 0.98 -0.35 4.50
CA TYR A 56 1.38 -1.27 3.44
C TYR A 56 2.05 -2.49 4.05
N TRP A 57 1.83 -3.65 3.47
CA TRP A 57 2.34 -4.95 3.93
C TRP A 57 2.92 -5.71 2.75
N THR A 58 3.94 -6.53 2.99
CA THR A 58 4.49 -7.38 1.92
C THR A 58 3.40 -8.29 1.37
N ALA A 59 3.49 -8.63 0.08
CA ALA A 59 2.66 -9.68 -0.46
C ALA A 59 3.06 -11.05 0.14
N PRO A 60 2.12 -11.98 0.36
CA PRO A 60 2.46 -13.34 0.80
C PRO A 60 3.29 -14.05 -0.28
N GLU A 61 4.35 -14.73 0.14
CA GLU A 61 5.25 -15.45 -0.79
C GLU A 61 4.50 -16.48 -1.63
N ALA A 62 3.63 -17.28 -1.00
CA ALA A 62 2.79 -18.26 -1.69
C ALA A 62 1.83 -17.65 -2.74
N ALA A 63 1.53 -16.35 -2.65
CA ALA A 63 0.69 -15.66 -3.62
C ALA A 63 1.49 -15.12 -4.82
N MET A 64 2.79 -14.90 -4.68
CA MET A 64 3.64 -14.32 -5.73
C MET A 64 3.76 -15.21 -6.96
N ASP A 65 3.69 -16.53 -6.79
CA ASP A 65 3.81 -17.50 -7.88
C ASP A 65 2.49 -17.79 -8.62
N SER A 66 1.36 -17.25 -8.15
CA SER A 66 0.04 -17.54 -8.72
C SER A 66 -0.86 -16.31 -8.75
N PRO A 67 -1.26 -15.84 -9.95
CA PRO A 67 -2.23 -14.75 -10.07
C PRO A 67 -3.56 -15.03 -9.36
N VAL A 68 -3.98 -16.29 -9.35
CA VAL A 68 -5.21 -16.73 -8.66
C VAL A 68 -5.06 -16.59 -7.14
N ALA A 69 -3.89 -16.94 -6.61
CA ALA A 69 -3.59 -16.79 -5.18
C ALA A 69 -3.38 -15.33 -4.79
N MET A 70 -2.86 -14.48 -5.68
CA MET A 70 -2.69 -13.03 -5.45
C MET A 70 -3.99 -12.24 -5.50
N LEU A 71 -4.97 -12.70 -6.28
CA LEU A 71 -6.24 -12.02 -6.49
C LEU A 71 -6.96 -11.59 -5.19
N PRO A 72 -7.14 -12.44 -4.16
CA PRO A 72 -7.76 -12.02 -2.90
C PRO A 72 -7.00 -10.87 -2.20
N TRP A 73 -5.66 -10.90 -2.23
CA TRP A 73 -4.81 -9.88 -1.60
C TRP A 73 -4.88 -8.55 -2.35
N GLY A 74 -4.84 -8.59 -3.68
CA GLY A 74 -5.03 -7.41 -4.52
C GLY A 74 -6.41 -6.78 -4.32
N ARG A 75 -7.47 -7.60 -4.25
CA ARG A 75 -8.84 -7.13 -3.95
C ARG A 75 -8.94 -6.47 -2.60
N GLU A 76 -8.34 -7.05 -1.56
CA GLU A 76 -8.33 -6.46 -0.23
C GLU A 76 -7.57 -5.13 -0.20
N ALA A 77 -6.47 -5.03 -0.94
CA ALA A 77 -5.71 -3.78 -1.06
C ALA A 77 -6.50 -2.67 -1.77
N ILE A 78 -7.25 -3.01 -2.82
CA ILE A 78 -8.15 -2.08 -3.52
C ILE A 78 -9.31 -1.68 -2.59
N ALA A 79 -9.91 -2.64 -1.87
CA ALA A 79 -10.97 -2.36 -0.90
C ALA A 79 -10.48 -1.42 0.21
N CYS A 80 -9.27 -1.63 0.72
CA CYS A 80 -8.61 -0.73 1.66
C CYS A 80 -8.40 0.67 1.05
N ALA A 81 -7.94 0.76 -0.20
CA ALA A 81 -7.76 2.04 -0.88
C ALA A 81 -9.08 2.80 -1.07
N LEU A 82 -10.17 2.08 -1.36
CA LEU A 82 -11.53 2.64 -1.45
C LEU A 82 -12.00 3.17 -0.09
N ARG A 83 -11.89 2.36 0.97
CA ARG A 83 -12.29 2.77 2.34
C ARG A 83 -11.53 4.02 2.80
N ASN A 84 -10.27 4.14 2.42
CA ASN A 84 -9.40 5.25 2.77
C ASN A 84 -9.32 6.35 1.70
N ARG A 85 -10.17 6.32 0.68
CA ARG A 85 -10.20 7.34 -0.36
C ARG A 85 -10.61 8.66 0.29
N LYS A 86 -9.63 9.54 0.50
CA LYS A 86 -9.91 10.91 0.89
C LYS A 86 -10.49 11.64 -0.31
N PRO A 87 -11.56 12.45 -0.14
CA PRO A 87 -12.01 13.32 -1.21
C PRO A 87 -10.83 14.18 -1.68
N PRO A 88 -10.71 14.44 -3.00
CA PRO A 88 -9.59 15.20 -3.53
C PRO A 88 -9.49 16.51 -2.75
N ALA A 89 -8.32 16.78 -2.20
CA ALA A 89 -8.08 18.03 -1.50
C ALA A 89 -8.39 19.16 -2.47
N ARG A 90 -9.43 19.95 -2.17
CA ARG A 90 -9.81 21.12 -2.97
C ARG A 90 -8.55 21.96 -3.09
N ARG A 91 -7.99 22.07 -4.30
CA ARG A 91 -6.79 22.89 -4.59
C ARG A 91 -7.07 24.28 -4.01
N ARG A 92 -6.45 24.63 -2.87
CA ARG A 92 -6.47 26.00 -2.37
C ARG A 92 -5.77 26.84 -3.44
N GLY A 93 -6.46 27.90 -3.87
CA GLY A 93 -6.25 28.59 -5.13
C GLY A 93 -4.79 28.88 -5.45
N GLN A 94 -4.42 28.62 -6.70
CA GLN A 94 -3.34 29.37 -7.33
C GLN A 94 -3.76 30.84 -7.30
N SER A 95 -3.03 31.67 -6.56
CA SER A 95 -3.07 33.12 -6.72
C SER A 95 -2.68 33.42 -8.17
N ALA A 96 -3.62 33.97 -8.93
CA ALA A 96 -3.35 34.49 -10.26
C ALA A 96 -2.44 35.73 -10.16
N PRO A 97 -1.52 35.94 -11.11
CA PRO A 97 -0.82 37.21 -11.27
C PRO A 97 -1.74 38.30 -11.81
#